data_AF-A0A6P7JXZ5-F1
#
_entry.id   AF-A0A6P7JXZ5-F1
#
_cell.length_a   1.000
_cell.length_b   1.000
_cell.length_c   1.000
_cell.angle_alpha   90.00
_cell.angle_beta   90.00
_cell.angle_gamma   90.00
#
_symmetry.space_group_name_H-M   'P 1'
#
loop_
_entity.id
_entity.type
_entity.pdbx_description
1 polymer ?
#
loop_
_entity_poly.entity_id
_entity_poly.type
_entity_poly.pdbx_seq_one_letter_code
_entity_poly.pdbx_strand_id
1 'polypeptide(L)'
;MVRLELDQVVMRRMKEEDIEMVKALIKEGCEGTENRLILHILTRPLCLFILAVFSSILRCLVHSFILALAIPVFLLIVFLKITMPRSTGVLGSSRPSWDYVGSSYRGTQNETLENPYCRISGKTPVTKKQRRKVGSKNKEMSTEKITPEREQAAGQVWLAESDGEILGCIFRESETRAGISRICRLVISCWYRKDGLGRLLVQSLEQKERDMGAHRVYAHVPYPSKVGEAFFRKVGYQPLGEGTSEENEEEMTRETPERGFLGYPLTKVFYKDL
;
A
#
# COMPACT_ATOMS: atom_id res chain seq x y z
N MET A 1 2.94 4.81 26.16
CA MET A 1 2.27 4.95 24.87
C MET A 1 2.29 6.43 24.53
N VAL A 2 3.03 6.84 23.50
CA VAL A 2 3.17 8.26 23.13
C VAL A 2 1.86 8.66 22.48
N ARG A 3 1.11 9.59 23.09
CA ARG A 3 -0.17 10.05 22.54
C ARG A 3 0.12 11.10 21.47
N LEU A 4 -0.15 10.76 20.20
CA LEU A 4 0.03 11.70 19.09
C LEU A 4 -1.09 12.75 19.09
N GLU A 5 -0.70 14.02 19.04
CA GLU A 5 -1.62 15.14 18.83
C GLU A 5 -1.88 15.30 17.32
N LEU A 6 -3.05 14.84 16.85
CA LEU A 6 -3.38 14.82 15.41
C LEU A 6 -3.42 16.20 14.76
N ASP A 7 -3.64 17.28 15.53
CA ASP A 7 -3.63 18.66 15.04
C ASP A 7 -2.22 19.18 14.74
N GLN A 8 -1.18 18.53 15.25
CA GLN A 8 0.22 18.87 14.97
C GLN A 8 0.79 18.13 13.76
N VAL A 9 0.09 17.10 13.28
CA VAL A 9 0.54 16.30 12.14
C VAL A 9 0.41 17.11 10.85
N VAL A 10 1.52 17.21 10.12
CA VAL A 10 1.58 17.81 8.79
C VAL A 10 1.57 16.71 7.76
N MET A 11 0.58 16.74 6.85
CA MET A 11 0.52 15.82 5.73
C MET A 11 1.09 16.49 4.49
N ARG A 12 2.18 15.96 3.94
CA ARG A 12 2.89 16.58 2.81
C ARG A 12 3.29 15.58 1.75
N ARG A 13 3.60 16.05 0.55
CA ARG A 13 4.23 15.21 -0.48
C ARG A 13 5.61 14.74 -0.06
N MET A 14 5.94 13.51 -0.46
CA MET A 14 7.27 12.92 -0.32
C MET A 14 8.29 13.67 -1.17
N LYS A 15 9.47 13.93 -0.62
CA LYS A 15 10.64 14.48 -1.30
C LYS A 15 11.68 13.40 -1.53
N GLU A 16 12.71 13.70 -2.32
CA GLU A 16 13.79 12.75 -2.60
C GLU A 16 14.55 12.33 -1.33
N GLU A 17 14.75 13.24 -0.38
CA GLU A 17 15.41 12.93 0.89
C GLU A 17 14.61 11.92 1.76
N ASP A 18 13.30 11.80 1.54
CA ASP A 18 12.43 10.92 2.33
C ASP A 18 12.43 9.47 1.80
N ILE A 19 12.93 9.23 0.58
CA ILE A 19 12.75 7.95 -0.13
C ILE A 19 13.24 6.76 0.70
N GLU A 20 14.41 6.87 1.31
CA GLU A 20 14.98 5.76 2.10
C GLU A 20 14.20 5.52 3.39
N MET A 21 13.69 6.57 4.04
CA MET A 21 12.84 6.43 5.21
C MET A 21 11.49 5.80 4.85
N VAL A 22 10.88 6.20 3.74
CA VAL A 22 9.62 5.63 3.26
C VAL A 22 9.80 4.15 2.90
N LYS A 23 10.87 3.79 2.21
CA LYS A 23 11.18 2.37 1.92
C LYS A 23 11.33 1.55 3.21
N ALA A 24 12.00 2.10 4.23
CA ALA A 24 12.14 1.44 5.52
C ALA A 24 10.79 1.26 6.23
N LEU A 25 9.98 2.31 6.28
CA LEU A 25 8.63 2.28 6.86
C LEU A 25 7.74 1.25 6.16
N ILE A 26 7.74 1.21 4.84
CA ILE A 26 7.01 0.22 4.05
C ILE A 26 7.51 -1.20 4.35
N LYS A 27 8.83 -1.40 4.41
CA LYS A 27 9.43 -2.71 4.72
C LYS A 27 8.97 -3.22 6.09
N GLU A 28 8.95 -2.36 7.11
CA GLU A 28 8.43 -2.68 8.45
C GLU A 28 6.92 -2.99 8.41
N GLY A 29 6.13 -2.15 7.74
CA GLY A 29 4.68 -2.33 7.63
C GLY A 29 4.26 -3.63 6.94
N CYS A 30 5.12 -4.16 6.08
CA CYS A 30 4.85 -5.36 5.28
C CYS A 30 5.49 -6.62 5.82
N GLU A 31 6.22 -6.53 6.93
CA GLU A 31 6.91 -7.67 7.52
C GLU A 31 5.95 -8.83 7.77
N GLY A 32 6.31 -10.01 7.28
CA GLY A 32 5.51 -11.23 7.40
C GLY A 32 4.26 -11.31 6.51
N THR A 33 3.88 -10.26 5.78
CA THR A 33 2.72 -10.28 4.87
C THR A 33 2.92 -11.28 3.73
N GLU A 34 4.12 -11.32 3.18
CA GLU A 34 4.49 -12.26 2.11
C GLU A 34 4.36 -13.72 2.55
N ASN A 35 4.87 -14.06 3.74
CA ASN A 35 4.77 -15.41 4.28
C ASN A 35 3.31 -15.81 4.54
N ARG A 36 2.48 -14.87 5.01
CA ARG A 36 1.03 -15.09 5.18
C ARG A 36 0.32 -15.27 3.84
N LEU A 37 0.74 -14.57 2.79
CA LEU A 37 0.22 -14.74 1.43
C LEU A 37 0.60 -16.10 0.85
N ILE A 38 1.86 -16.53 1.01
CA ILE A 38 2.30 -17.86 0.60
C ILE A 38 1.49 -18.94 1.33
N LEU A 39 1.35 -18.82 2.64
CA LEU A 39 0.52 -19.73 3.43
C LEU A 39 -0.94 -19.73 2.95
N HIS A 40 -1.47 -18.54 2.60
CA HIS A 40 -2.81 -18.40 2.07
C HIS A 40 -3.00 -19.17 0.75
N ILE A 41 -2.02 -19.15 -0.14
CA ILE A 41 -2.05 -19.89 -1.42
C ILE A 41 -1.88 -21.38 -1.18
N LEU A 42 -0.92 -21.78 -0.33
CA LEU A 42 -0.62 -23.18 -0.02
C LEU A 42 -1.79 -23.91 0.62
N THR A 43 -2.63 -23.19 1.38
CA THR A 43 -3.79 -23.77 2.06
C THR A 43 -5.04 -23.87 1.16
N ARG A 44 -4.97 -23.49 -0.12
CA ARG A 44 -6.10 -23.62 -1.05
C ARG A 44 -6.29 -25.06 -1.53
N PRO A 45 -7.54 -25.56 -1.64
CA PRO A 45 -7.81 -26.95 -2.04
C PRO A 45 -7.13 -27.40 -3.34
N LEU A 46 -7.15 -26.58 -4.40
CA LEU A 46 -6.50 -26.98 -5.67
C LEU A 46 -4.98 -26.99 -5.54
N CYS A 47 -4.40 -26.10 -4.73
CA CYS A 47 -2.96 -26.08 -4.50
C CYS A 47 -2.51 -27.35 -3.76
N LEU A 48 -3.24 -27.72 -2.70
CA LEU A 48 -3.01 -28.96 -1.96
C LEU A 48 -3.20 -30.20 -2.84
N PHE A 49 -4.22 -30.20 -3.71
CA PHE A 49 -4.45 -31.29 -4.66
C PHE A 49 -3.28 -31.44 -5.64
N ILE A 50 -2.80 -30.33 -6.24
CA ILE A 50 -1.65 -30.34 -7.15
C ILE A 50 -0.40 -30.85 -6.44
N LEU A 51 -0.14 -30.37 -5.21
CA LEU A 51 0.98 -30.85 -4.39
C LEU A 51 0.88 -32.36 -4.12
N ALA A 52 -0.32 -32.87 -3.80
CA ALA A 52 -0.55 -34.29 -3.58
C ALA A 52 -0.27 -35.13 -4.83
N VAL A 53 -0.69 -34.66 -6.02
CA VAL A 53 -0.40 -35.31 -7.30
C VAL A 53 1.11 -35.35 -7.55
N PHE A 54 1.82 -34.23 -7.40
CA PHE A 54 3.28 -34.18 -7.57
C PHE A 54 4.01 -35.07 -6.56
N SER A 55 3.59 -35.08 -5.30
CA SER A 55 4.14 -35.98 -4.29
C SER A 55 3.89 -37.46 -4.62
N SER A 56 2.73 -37.80 -5.17
CA SER A 56 2.43 -39.17 -5.60
C SER A 56 3.34 -39.62 -6.75
N ILE A 57 3.56 -38.75 -7.74
CA ILE A 57 4.47 -39.04 -8.86
C ILE A 57 5.91 -39.17 -8.34
N LEU A 58 6.34 -38.26 -7.48
CA LEU A 58 7.70 -38.25 -6.94
C LEU A 58 7.99 -39.49 -6.07
N ARG A 59 6.97 -40.04 -5.41
CA ARG A 59 7.07 -41.30 -4.66
C ARG A 59 7.46 -42.49 -5.55
N CYS A 60 7.11 -42.48 -6.84
CA CYS A 60 7.55 -43.52 -7.77
C CYS A 60 9.05 -43.44 -8.09
N LEU A 61 9.67 -42.27 -7.88
CA LEU A 61 11.08 -41.99 -8.18
C LEU A 61 11.97 -42.02 -6.93
N VAL A 62 11.42 -41.65 -5.78
CA VAL A 62 12.17 -41.44 -4.53
C VAL A 62 11.77 -42.49 -3.50
N HIS A 63 12.76 -43.18 -2.94
CA HIS A 63 12.55 -44.24 -1.95
C HIS A 63 12.08 -43.73 -0.57
N SER A 64 12.26 -42.44 -0.28
CA SER A 64 11.88 -41.81 0.99
C SER A 64 10.52 -41.11 0.91
N PHE A 65 9.58 -41.54 1.75
CA PHE A 65 8.25 -40.94 1.87
C PHE A 65 8.29 -39.47 2.30
N ILE A 66 9.12 -39.14 3.30
CA ILE A 66 9.25 -37.79 3.82
C ILE A 66 9.77 -36.85 2.72
N LEU A 67 10.76 -37.32 1.95
CA LEU A 67 11.37 -36.51 0.89
C LEU A 67 10.38 -36.27 -0.27
N ALA A 68 9.56 -37.26 -0.61
CA ALA A 68 8.52 -37.13 -1.63
C ALA A 68 7.42 -36.10 -1.26
N LEU A 69 7.18 -35.87 0.04
CA LEU A 69 6.28 -34.81 0.52
C LEU A 69 6.99 -33.45 0.64
N ALA A 70 8.20 -33.43 1.17
CA ALA A 70 8.90 -32.18 1.47
C ALA A 70 9.37 -31.45 0.21
N ILE A 71 9.87 -32.17 -0.80
CA ILE A 71 10.43 -31.56 -2.02
C ILE A 71 9.40 -30.71 -2.77
N PRO A 72 8.19 -31.20 -3.12
CA PRO A 72 7.21 -30.40 -3.87
C PRO A 72 6.79 -29.13 -3.11
N VAL A 73 6.58 -29.24 -1.79
CA VAL A 73 6.24 -28.10 -0.95
C VAL A 73 7.37 -27.08 -0.91
N PHE A 74 8.62 -27.53 -0.70
CA PHE A 74 9.78 -26.66 -0.65
C PHE A 74 10.01 -25.94 -1.98
N LEU A 75 9.97 -26.68 -3.10
CA LEU A 75 10.11 -26.10 -4.43
C LEU A 75 9.00 -25.09 -4.73
N LEU A 76 7.76 -25.37 -4.32
CA LEU A 76 6.66 -24.43 -4.47
C LEU A 76 6.86 -23.18 -3.61
N ILE A 77 7.33 -23.29 -2.38
CA ILE A 77 7.65 -22.13 -1.53
C ILE A 77 8.75 -21.28 -2.18
N VAL A 78 9.83 -21.90 -2.67
CA VAL A 78 10.92 -21.19 -3.35
C VAL A 78 10.41 -20.54 -4.64
N PHE A 79 9.61 -21.27 -5.42
CA PHE A 79 8.96 -20.73 -6.61
C PHE A 79 8.09 -19.53 -6.27
N LEU A 80 7.21 -19.62 -5.27
CA LEU A 80 6.37 -18.50 -4.83
C LEU A 80 7.22 -17.35 -4.27
N LYS A 81 8.30 -17.60 -3.54
CA LYS A 81 9.23 -16.56 -3.06
C LYS A 81 9.91 -15.78 -4.19
N ILE A 82 10.17 -16.45 -5.32
CA ILE A 82 10.81 -15.86 -6.50
C ILE A 82 9.76 -15.19 -7.41
N THR A 83 8.62 -15.86 -7.62
CA THR A 83 7.60 -15.50 -8.61
C THR A 83 6.46 -14.67 -8.06
N MET A 84 6.20 -14.68 -6.75
CA MET A 84 5.51 -13.60 -6.06
C MET A 84 6.57 -12.55 -5.83
N PRO A 85 6.82 -11.68 -6.80
CA PRO A 85 7.82 -10.66 -6.65
C PRO A 85 7.28 -9.72 -5.55
N ARG A 86 8.06 -8.67 -5.27
CA ARG A 86 7.51 -7.40 -4.77
C ARG A 86 6.29 -6.87 -5.58
N SER A 87 5.88 -7.57 -6.65
CA SER A 87 4.79 -7.29 -7.59
C SER A 87 3.37 -7.60 -7.17
N THR A 88 3.14 -8.09 -5.96
CA THR A 88 1.86 -7.81 -5.27
C THR A 88 1.86 -6.40 -4.70
N GLY A 89 2.41 -5.47 -5.48
CA GLY A 89 2.84 -4.12 -5.15
C GLY A 89 2.96 -3.77 -3.68
N VAL A 90 3.64 -4.58 -2.86
CA VAL A 90 3.89 -4.47 -1.42
C VAL A 90 2.64 -4.27 -0.51
N LEU A 91 1.57 -3.60 -0.94
CA LEU A 91 0.32 -3.32 -0.24
C LEU A 91 -0.78 -2.93 -1.26
N GLY A 92 -1.02 -3.79 -2.26
CA GLY A 92 -2.13 -3.61 -3.21
C GLY A 92 -1.88 -2.66 -4.38
N SER A 93 -0.62 -2.40 -4.74
CA SER A 93 -0.32 -1.67 -5.96
C SER A 93 -0.33 -2.57 -7.18
N SER A 94 -0.95 -2.10 -8.27
CA SER A 94 -1.01 -2.80 -9.56
C SER A 94 0.36 -3.02 -10.21
N ARG A 95 1.43 -2.39 -9.69
CA ARG A 95 2.76 -2.35 -10.30
C ARG A 95 3.82 -3.17 -9.56
N PRO A 96 4.77 -3.78 -10.30
CA PRO A 96 5.83 -4.60 -9.73
C PRO A 96 6.81 -3.84 -8.84
N SER A 97 7.00 -2.56 -9.11
CA SER A 97 7.86 -1.64 -8.39
C SER A 97 7.23 -0.26 -8.39
N TRP A 98 7.66 0.59 -7.46
CA TRP A 98 7.22 1.97 -7.39
C TRP A 98 8.36 2.90 -7.78
N ASP A 99 8.08 3.85 -8.66
CA ASP A 99 9.04 4.88 -9.06
C ASP A 99 9.05 5.99 -8.00
N TYR A 100 9.81 5.78 -6.94
CA TYR A 100 9.94 6.74 -5.84
C TYR A 100 10.51 8.08 -6.29
N VAL A 101 11.41 8.06 -7.28
CA VAL A 101 12.03 9.26 -7.83
C VAL A 101 11.00 10.04 -8.64
N GLY A 102 10.29 9.38 -9.55
CA GLY A 102 9.18 9.98 -10.30
C GLY A 102 8.04 10.49 -9.40
N SER A 103 7.79 9.85 -8.27
CA SER A 103 6.72 10.25 -7.32
C SER A 103 7.14 11.35 -6.34
N SER A 104 8.43 11.68 -6.29
CA SER A 104 8.96 12.70 -5.39
C SER A 104 8.56 14.08 -5.90
N TYR A 105 8.08 14.91 -4.98
CA TYR A 105 7.64 16.25 -5.31
C TYR A 105 8.84 17.18 -5.42
N ARG A 106 8.98 17.83 -6.58
CA ARG A 106 10.09 18.74 -6.92
C ARG A 106 9.67 20.22 -6.98
N GLY A 107 8.42 20.56 -6.64
CA GLY A 107 7.94 21.93 -6.65
C GLY A 107 8.59 22.80 -5.56
N THR A 108 8.60 24.12 -5.78
CA THR A 108 9.25 25.10 -4.89
C THR A 108 8.52 25.33 -3.57
N GLN A 109 7.19 25.10 -3.53
CA GLN A 109 6.38 25.19 -2.32
C GLN A 109 5.95 23.80 -1.85
N ASN A 110 6.04 23.51 -0.55
CA ASN A 110 5.58 22.22 -0.01
C ASN A 110 4.09 22.04 -0.29
N GLU A 111 3.75 21.04 -1.09
CA GLU A 111 2.36 20.64 -1.30
C GLU A 111 1.88 19.81 -0.09
N THR A 112 0.85 20.30 0.60
CA THR A 112 0.30 19.69 1.81
C THR A 112 -1.18 19.32 1.64
N LEU A 113 -1.61 18.25 2.30
CA LEU A 113 -3.03 17.96 2.45
C LEU A 113 -3.61 18.75 3.62
N GLU A 114 -4.88 19.09 3.51
CA GLU A 114 -5.57 19.77 4.59
C GLU A 114 -5.78 18.83 5.79
N ASN A 115 -5.42 19.30 6.99
CA ASN A 115 -5.66 18.58 8.24
C ASN A 115 -6.98 19.06 8.88
N PRO A 116 -8.04 18.24 8.90
CA PRO A 116 -9.33 18.64 9.47
C PRO A 116 -9.27 18.91 10.98
N TYR A 117 -8.31 18.35 11.71
CA TYR A 117 -8.16 18.55 13.16
C TYR A 117 -7.58 19.92 13.51
N CYS A 118 -6.83 20.57 12.61
CA CYS A 118 -6.32 21.92 12.85
C CYS A 118 -7.45 22.94 12.98
N ARG A 119 -8.53 22.80 12.19
CA ARG A 119 -9.70 23.70 12.26
C ARG A 119 -10.42 23.59 13.61
N ILE A 120 -10.45 22.39 14.20
CA ILE A 120 -11.17 22.09 15.45
C ILE A 120 -10.37 22.56 16.67
N SER A 121 -9.04 22.48 16.63
CA SER A 121 -8.16 22.87 17.74
C SER A 121 -8.11 24.39 17.94
N GLY A 122 -8.51 25.20 16.95
CA GLY A 122 -8.42 26.67 17.01
C GLY A 122 -6.99 27.21 17.02
N LYS A 123 -5.99 26.33 17.05
CA LYS A 123 -4.57 26.66 16.93
C LYS A 123 -4.25 26.82 15.44
N THR A 124 -3.83 28.02 15.05
CA THR A 124 -3.21 28.24 13.75
C THR A 124 -2.02 27.29 13.61
N PRO A 125 -1.85 26.58 12.48
CA PRO A 125 -0.69 25.73 12.28
C PRO A 125 0.54 26.62 12.39
N VAL A 126 1.31 26.44 13.46
CA VAL A 126 2.59 27.12 13.61
C VAL A 126 3.44 26.57 12.48
N THR A 127 3.60 27.35 11.41
CA THR A 127 4.64 27.16 10.40
C THR A 127 5.98 27.38 11.11
N LYS A 128 6.41 26.39 11.90
CA LYS A 128 7.77 26.32 12.40
C LYS A 128 8.64 26.25 11.14
N LYS A 129 9.31 27.36 10.83
CA LYS A 129 10.39 27.42 9.85
C LYS A 129 11.22 26.15 9.99
N GLN A 130 11.26 25.38 8.91
CA GLN A 130 12.03 24.17 8.77
C GLN A 130 13.43 24.44 9.35
N ARG A 131 13.74 23.85 10.50
CA ARG A 131 15.04 24.02 11.14
C ARG A 131 16.02 23.32 10.19
N ARG A 132 16.77 24.10 9.40
CA ARG A 132 17.82 23.61 8.51
C ARG A 132 18.70 22.66 9.31
N LYS A 133 18.57 21.35 9.07
CA LYS A 133 19.53 20.38 9.59
C LYS A 133 20.87 20.71 8.94
N VAL A 134 21.76 21.24 9.76
CA VAL A 134 23.16 21.50 9.43
C VAL A 134 23.82 20.15 9.12
N GLY A 135 24.42 20.06 7.93
CA GLY A 135 25.49 19.11 7.61
C GLY A 135 25.06 17.71 7.20
N SER A 136 24.64 17.54 5.94
CA SER A 136 24.98 16.32 5.20
C SER A 136 25.65 16.73 3.90
N LYS A 137 26.93 16.38 3.78
CA LYS A 137 27.79 16.58 2.60
C LYS A 137 27.00 16.24 1.33
N ASN A 138 27.10 17.13 0.34
CA ASN A 138 26.71 16.96 -1.07
C ASN A 138 26.57 15.47 -1.46
N LYS A 139 25.36 14.94 -1.33
CA LYS A 139 24.99 13.71 -2.01
C LYS A 139 24.36 14.18 -3.30
N GLU A 140 25.09 13.96 -4.39
CA GLU A 140 24.69 14.29 -5.75
C GLU A 140 23.21 13.99 -5.94
N MET A 141 22.40 15.06 -5.98
CA MET A 141 21.02 15.02 -6.44
C MET A 141 21.08 14.39 -7.82
N SER A 142 20.46 13.23 -8.02
CA SER A 142 20.48 12.55 -9.30
C SER A 142 20.02 13.52 -10.37
N THR A 143 20.93 13.86 -11.29
CA THR A 143 20.78 14.77 -12.44
C THR A 143 19.84 14.23 -13.51
N GLU A 144 18.96 13.29 -13.15
CA GLU A 144 17.96 12.75 -14.04
C GLU A 144 16.82 13.78 -14.18
N LYS A 145 16.67 14.29 -15.40
CA LYS A 145 15.54 15.14 -15.77
C LYS A 145 14.28 14.27 -15.78
N ILE A 146 13.43 14.43 -14.76
CA ILE A 146 12.12 13.79 -14.71
C ILE A 146 11.20 14.55 -15.66
N THR A 147 10.59 13.85 -16.61
CA THR A 147 9.58 14.42 -17.50
C THR A 147 8.22 14.48 -16.78
N PRO A 148 7.33 15.44 -17.10
CA PRO A 148 6.02 15.53 -16.45
C PRO A 148 5.18 14.26 -16.66
N GLU A 149 5.38 13.55 -17.77
CA GLU A 149 4.72 12.27 -18.05
C GLU A 149 5.20 11.19 -17.08
N ARG A 150 6.47 11.17 -16.69
CA ARG A 150 7.01 10.23 -15.71
C ARG A 150 6.45 10.52 -14.32
N GLU A 151 6.32 11.80 -13.93
CA GLU A 151 5.71 12.18 -12.66
C GLU A 151 4.23 11.77 -12.60
N GLN A 152 3.47 12.08 -13.64
CA GLN A 152 2.06 11.68 -13.74
C GLN A 152 1.94 10.15 -13.72
N ALA A 153 2.80 9.44 -14.44
CA ALA A 153 2.80 7.99 -14.47
C ALA A 153 3.23 7.39 -13.13
N ALA A 154 4.18 7.97 -12.40
CA ALA A 154 4.73 7.39 -11.17
C ALA A 154 3.71 7.31 -10.02
N GLY A 155 2.73 8.23 -10.01
CA GLY A 155 1.79 8.38 -8.91
C GLY A 155 2.34 9.29 -7.81
N GLN A 156 1.63 9.35 -6.69
CA GLN A 156 1.95 10.27 -5.61
C GLN A 156 2.12 9.53 -4.29
N VAL A 157 3.06 9.99 -3.47
CA VAL A 157 3.27 9.55 -2.10
C VAL A 157 3.05 10.72 -1.17
N TRP A 158 2.20 10.50 -0.17
CA TRP A 158 1.84 11.43 0.88
C TRP A 158 2.33 10.91 2.22
N LEU A 159 2.95 11.79 3.01
CA LEU A 159 3.58 11.47 4.28
C LEU A 159 2.87 12.21 5.41
N ALA A 160 2.69 11.54 6.54
CA ALA A 160 2.37 12.18 7.80
C ALA A 160 3.67 12.45 8.56
N GLU A 161 3.96 13.71 8.83
CA GLU A 161 5.13 14.17 9.58
C GLU A 161 4.71 14.87 10.87
N SER A 162 5.41 14.59 11.97
CA SER A 162 5.34 15.39 13.20
C SER A 162 6.75 15.58 13.74
N ASP A 163 7.10 16.80 14.16
CA ASP A 163 8.43 17.15 14.71
C ASP A 163 9.64 16.66 13.88
N GLY A 164 9.49 16.60 12.54
CA GLY A 164 10.56 16.14 11.64
C GLY A 164 10.70 14.62 11.52
N GLU A 165 9.78 13.84 12.11
CA GLU A 165 9.70 12.39 12.00
C GLU A 165 8.53 11.98 11.09
N ILE A 166 8.79 11.04 10.18
CA ILE A 166 7.75 10.46 9.32
C ILE A 166 7.05 9.35 10.11
N LEU A 167 5.77 9.55 10.40
CA LEU A 167 4.94 8.65 11.21
C LEU A 167 4.16 7.65 10.37
N GLY A 168 3.90 7.98 9.10
CA GLY A 168 3.06 7.21 8.22
C GLY A 168 3.12 7.68 6.78
N CYS A 169 2.68 6.84 5.85
CA CYS A 169 2.56 7.18 4.44
C CYS A 169 1.33 6.53 3.80
N ILE A 170 0.85 7.15 2.72
CA ILE A 170 -0.19 6.62 1.83
C ILE A 170 0.20 6.95 0.38
N PHE A 171 -0.07 6.00 -0.51
CA PHE A 171 0.26 6.12 -1.92
C PHE A 171 -1.04 6.31 -2.70
N ARG A 172 -0.99 7.20 -3.69
CA ARG A 172 -2.01 7.39 -4.71
C ARG A 172 -1.43 6.88 -6.02
N GLU A 173 -2.03 5.84 -6.57
CA GLU A 173 -1.66 5.34 -7.89
C GLU A 173 -2.04 6.35 -8.98
N SER A 174 -1.28 6.33 -10.07
CA SER A 174 -1.68 7.05 -11.27
C SER A 174 -2.88 6.34 -11.89
N GLU A 175 -3.99 7.06 -11.95
CA GLU A 175 -5.24 6.58 -12.51
C GLU A 175 -5.52 7.31 -13.82
N THR A 176 -5.94 6.56 -14.83
CA THR A 176 -6.27 7.09 -16.17
C THR A 176 -7.77 7.32 -16.32
N ARG A 177 -8.59 6.62 -15.54
CA ARG A 177 -10.04 6.73 -15.55
C ARG A 177 -10.49 8.03 -14.88
N ALA A 178 -11.31 8.80 -15.59
CA ALA A 178 -11.82 10.07 -15.09
C ALA A 178 -12.69 9.86 -13.83
N GLY A 179 -12.46 10.68 -12.82
CA GLY A 179 -13.24 10.68 -11.58
C GLY A 179 -12.99 9.50 -10.64
N ILE A 180 -12.03 8.61 -10.97
CA ILE A 180 -11.62 7.49 -10.13
C ILE A 180 -10.25 7.78 -9.54
N SER A 181 -10.05 7.41 -8.29
CA SER A 181 -8.75 7.44 -7.63
C SER A 181 -8.43 6.08 -7.01
N ARG A 182 -7.16 5.71 -6.97
CA ARG A 182 -6.71 4.46 -6.36
C ARG A 182 -5.65 4.76 -5.31
N ILE A 183 -5.90 4.28 -4.10
CA ILE A 183 -4.96 4.36 -3.00
C ILE A 183 -4.39 2.99 -2.67
N CYS A 184 -3.12 2.96 -2.33
CA CYS A 184 -2.42 1.76 -1.91
C CYS A 184 -1.36 2.12 -0.88
N ARG A 185 -0.68 1.11 -0.34
CA ARG A 185 0.50 1.28 0.52
C ARG A 185 0.31 2.23 1.71
N LEU A 186 -0.87 2.19 2.32
CA LEU A 186 -1.11 2.84 3.61
C LEU A 186 -0.34 2.12 4.72
N VAL A 187 0.67 2.77 5.28
CA VAL A 187 1.45 2.26 6.41
C VAL A 187 1.56 3.31 7.48
N ILE A 188 1.34 2.87 8.72
CA ILE A 188 1.57 3.67 9.93
C ILE A 188 2.63 2.97 10.77
N SER A 189 3.60 3.75 11.25
CA SER A 189 4.61 3.30 12.20
C SER A 189 3.95 2.61 13.40
N CYS A 190 4.53 1.50 13.85
CA CYS A 190 3.93 0.65 14.87
C CYS A 190 3.59 1.38 16.17
N TRP A 191 4.36 2.41 16.52
CA TRP A 191 4.19 3.25 17.71
C TRP A 191 2.95 4.13 17.70
N TYR A 192 2.44 4.47 16.51
CA TYR A 192 1.33 5.42 16.32
C TYR A 192 0.08 4.77 15.72
N ARG A 193 0.02 3.43 15.72
CA ARG A 193 -1.17 2.69 15.28
C ARG A 193 -2.27 2.84 16.31
N LYS A 194 -3.51 2.91 15.82
CA LYS A 194 -4.75 3.11 16.61
C LYS A 194 -4.93 4.51 17.21
N ASP A 195 -4.03 5.45 16.94
CA ASP A 195 -4.16 6.86 17.37
C ASP A 195 -4.96 7.74 16.38
N GLY A 196 -5.56 7.12 15.35
CA GLY A 196 -6.36 7.84 14.35
C GLY A 196 -5.56 8.36 13.15
N LEU A 197 -4.23 8.26 13.15
CA LEU A 197 -3.36 8.76 12.07
C LEU A 197 -3.68 8.19 10.69
N GLY A 198 -3.99 6.89 10.60
CA GLY A 198 -4.41 6.28 9.33
C GLY A 198 -5.72 6.85 8.79
N ARG A 199 -6.67 7.14 9.68
CA ARG A 199 -7.95 7.78 9.30
C ARG A 199 -7.69 9.20 8.80
N LEU A 200 -6.83 9.95 9.50
CA LEU A 200 -6.42 11.29 9.10
C LEU A 200 -5.85 11.31 7.68
N LEU A 201 -4.85 10.46 7.40
CA LEU A 201 -4.24 10.36 6.06
C LEU A 201 -5.25 10.04 4.96
N VAL A 202 -6.13 9.06 5.20
CA VAL A 202 -7.14 8.66 4.21
C VAL A 202 -8.16 9.79 3.98
N GLN A 203 -8.73 10.36 5.04
CA GLN A 203 -9.74 11.42 4.91
C GLN A 203 -9.21 12.68 4.22
N SER A 204 -7.97 13.08 4.54
CA SER A 204 -7.35 14.24 3.92
C SER A 204 -7.02 14.01 2.45
N LEU A 205 -6.66 12.78 2.07
CA LEU A 205 -6.48 12.44 0.66
C LEU A 205 -7.83 12.35 -0.06
N GLU A 206 -8.84 11.72 0.53
CA GLU A 206 -10.21 11.65 0.01
C GLU A 206 -10.77 13.04 -0.28
N GLN A 207 -10.63 13.99 0.64
CA GLN A 207 -11.09 15.37 0.46
C GLN A 207 -10.40 16.03 -0.74
N LYS A 208 -9.07 15.87 -0.86
CA LYS A 208 -8.34 16.39 -2.00
C LYS A 208 -8.80 15.77 -3.32
N GLU A 209 -8.99 14.45 -3.36
CA GLU A 209 -9.44 13.77 -4.58
C GLU A 209 -10.86 14.24 -4.96
N ARG A 210 -11.75 14.45 -3.98
CA ARG A 210 -13.08 15.03 -4.18
C ARG A 210 -13.00 16.43 -4.81
N ASP A 211 -12.13 17.29 -4.27
CA ASP A 211 -11.93 18.64 -4.78
C ASP A 211 -11.35 18.65 -6.22
N MET A 212 -10.63 17.60 -6.60
CA MET A 212 -10.15 17.37 -7.98
C MET A 212 -11.19 16.70 -8.89
N GLY A 213 -12.42 16.46 -8.40
CA GLY A 213 -13.52 15.88 -9.18
C GLY A 213 -13.56 14.35 -9.16
N ALA A 214 -12.83 13.68 -8.26
CA ALA A 214 -13.02 12.25 -8.04
C ALA A 214 -14.35 12.01 -7.31
N HIS A 215 -15.15 11.09 -7.84
CA HIS A 215 -16.40 10.62 -7.21
C HIS A 215 -16.22 9.26 -6.56
N ARG A 216 -15.10 8.56 -6.81
CA ARG A 216 -14.85 7.22 -6.26
C ARG A 216 -13.38 6.95 -5.96
N VAL A 217 -13.11 6.29 -4.84
CA VAL A 217 -11.77 5.84 -4.44
C VAL A 217 -11.75 4.33 -4.24
N TYR A 218 -10.79 3.65 -4.84
CA TYR A 218 -10.49 2.24 -4.62
C TYR A 218 -9.29 2.05 -3.70
N ALA A 219 -9.34 1.04 -2.85
CA ALA A 219 -8.26 0.61 -1.98
C ALA A 219 -8.05 -0.90 -2.12
N HIS A 220 -6.82 -1.31 -2.43
CA HIS A 220 -6.46 -2.72 -2.51
C HIS A 220 -5.75 -3.16 -1.24
N VAL A 221 -6.31 -4.17 -0.57
CA VAL A 221 -5.83 -4.66 0.71
C VAL A 221 -5.34 -6.09 0.53
N PRO A 222 -4.11 -6.45 0.92
CA PRO A 222 -3.64 -7.84 0.87
C PRO A 222 -4.60 -8.78 1.60
N TYR A 223 -4.94 -9.91 0.98
CA TYR A 223 -5.97 -10.82 1.50
C TYR A 223 -5.75 -11.27 2.96
N PRO A 224 -4.51 -11.52 3.44
CA PRO A 224 -4.25 -11.88 4.82
C PRO A 224 -4.35 -10.71 5.82
N SER A 225 -4.44 -9.47 5.34
CA SER A 225 -4.45 -8.28 6.19
C SER A 225 -5.83 -8.03 6.82
N LYS A 226 -6.10 -8.72 7.93
CA LYS A 226 -7.31 -8.51 8.75
C LYS A 226 -7.39 -7.10 9.33
N VAL A 227 -6.24 -6.51 9.66
CA VAL A 227 -6.15 -5.14 10.18
C VAL A 227 -6.54 -4.13 9.09
N GLY A 228 -6.03 -4.29 7.86
CA GLY A 228 -6.38 -3.44 6.74
C GLY A 228 -7.86 -3.52 6.39
N GLU A 229 -8.40 -4.75 6.32
CA GLU A 229 -9.83 -5.00 6.09
C GLU A 229 -10.71 -4.31 7.14
N ALA A 230 -10.42 -4.51 8.43
CA ALA A 230 -11.18 -3.87 9.50
C ALA A 230 -11.05 -2.34 9.48
N PHE A 231 -9.87 -1.83 9.13
CA PHE A 231 -9.62 -0.39 9.01
C PHE A 231 -10.47 0.24 7.90
N PHE A 232 -10.42 -0.28 6.67
CA PHE A 232 -11.16 0.29 5.54
C PHE A 232 -12.67 0.21 5.74
N ARG A 233 -13.20 -0.90 6.27
CA ARG A 233 -14.61 -0.98 6.67
C ARG A 233 -14.98 0.11 7.69
N LYS A 234 -14.13 0.37 8.70
CA LYS A 234 -14.36 1.41 9.72
C LYS A 234 -14.20 2.85 9.21
N VAL A 235 -13.57 3.05 8.05
CA VAL A 235 -13.45 4.35 7.38
C VAL A 235 -14.61 4.59 6.40
N GLY A 236 -15.44 3.56 6.17
CA GLY A 236 -16.64 3.63 5.34
C GLY A 236 -16.47 3.04 3.95
N TYR A 237 -15.39 2.30 3.69
CA TYR A 237 -15.24 1.59 2.43
C TYR A 237 -16.05 0.28 2.44
N GLN A 238 -16.60 -0.04 1.29
CA GLN A 238 -17.36 -1.27 1.04
C GLN A 238 -16.47 -2.31 0.35
N PRO A 239 -16.50 -3.59 0.77
CA PRO A 239 -15.79 -4.65 0.08
C PRO A 239 -16.47 -4.97 -1.25
N LEU A 240 -15.69 -5.02 -2.32
CA LEU A 240 -16.16 -5.40 -3.65
C LEU A 240 -16.41 -6.93 -3.69
N GLY A 241 -17.58 -7.35 -4.19
CA GLY A 241 -17.92 -8.76 -4.39
C GLY A 241 -18.43 -9.53 -3.16
N GLU A 242 -18.69 -8.85 -2.03
CA GLU A 242 -19.38 -9.44 -0.87
C GLU A 242 -20.91 -9.23 -0.91
N GLY A 243 -21.48 -8.68 -2.00
CA GLY A 243 -22.92 -8.51 -2.19
C GLY A 243 -23.46 -9.17 -3.47
N THR A 244 -24.72 -9.58 -3.46
CA THR A 244 -25.44 -10.19 -4.60
C THR A 244 -26.20 -9.14 -5.45
N SER A 245 -25.80 -7.87 -5.41
CA SER A 245 -26.44 -6.81 -6.19
C SER A 245 -25.87 -6.74 -7.61
N GLU A 246 -26.71 -6.39 -8.59
CA GLU A 246 -26.28 -6.14 -9.98
C GLU A 246 -25.18 -5.05 -10.05
N GLU A 247 -25.20 -4.10 -9.11
CA GLU A 247 -24.14 -3.10 -8.91
C GLU A 247 -22.77 -3.74 -8.61
N ASN A 248 -22.71 -4.86 -7.89
CA ASN A 248 -21.43 -5.56 -7.62
C ASN A 248 -20.87 -6.21 -8.89
N GLU A 249 -21.73 -6.67 -9.82
CA GLU A 249 -21.27 -7.25 -11.08
C GLU A 249 -20.70 -6.16 -12.00
N GLU A 250 -21.37 -5.01 -12.11
CA GLU A 250 -20.83 -3.85 -12.81
C GLU A 250 -19.53 -3.34 -12.18
N GLU A 251 -19.44 -3.29 -10.85
CA GLU A 251 -18.21 -2.85 -10.19
C GLU A 251 -17.07 -3.86 -10.31
N MET A 252 -17.36 -5.16 -10.33
CA MET A 252 -16.37 -6.20 -10.65
C MET A 252 -15.81 -6.07 -12.08
N THR A 253 -16.58 -5.51 -13.02
CA THR A 253 -16.03 -5.15 -14.33
C THR A 253 -15.15 -3.90 -14.31
N ARG A 254 -15.35 -3.01 -13.33
CA ARG A 254 -14.61 -1.75 -13.22
C ARG A 254 -13.26 -1.92 -12.52
N GLU A 255 -13.18 -2.69 -11.44
CA GLU A 255 -11.94 -2.95 -10.71
C GLU A 255 -11.83 -4.43 -10.30
N THR A 256 -10.66 -5.03 -10.50
CA THR A 256 -10.46 -6.45 -10.20
C THR A 256 -9.38 -6.67 -9.15
N PRO A 257 -9.56 -7.64 -8.24
CA PRO A 257 -8.49 -8.01 -7.32
C PRO A 257 -7.29 -8.53 -8.10
N GLU A 258 -6.09 -8.20 -7.63
CA GLU A 258 -4.85 -8.74 -8.19
C GLU A 258 -4.84 -10.25 -8.01
N ARG A 259 -4.56 -11.00 -9.08
CA ARG A 259 -4.54 -12.46 -9.08
C ARG A 259 -3.11 -12.98 -9.15
N GLY A 260 -2.85 -14.02 -8.38
CA GLY A 260 -1.57 -14.69 -8.28
C GLY A 260 -1.53 -16.02 -9.01
N PHE A 261 -0.59 -16.86 -8.56
CA PHE A 261 -0.49 -18.25 -9.00
C PHE A 261 -1.86 -18.95 -8.96
N LEU A 262 -2.20 -19.68 -10.03
CA LEU A 262 -3.50 -20.36 -10.22
C LEU A 262 -4.73 -19.44 -10.23
N GLY A 263 -4.55 -18.13 -10.46
CA GLY A 263 -5.64 -17.17 -10.54
C GLY A 263 -6.23 -16.77 -9.19
N TYR A 264 -5.61 -17.17 -8.07
CA TYR A 264 -6.12 -16.83 -6.74
C TYR A 264 -5.96 -15.34 -6.43
N PRO A 265 -6.99 -14.68 -5.85
CA PRO A 265 -6.88 -13.27 -5.47
C PRO A 265 -5.87 -13.09 -4.34
N LEU A 266 -4.95 -12.16 -4.54
CA LEU A 266 -3.91 -11.75 -3.59
C LEU A 266 -4.33 -10.53 -2.79
N THR A 267 -5.27 -9.76 -3.32
CA THR A 267 -5.86 -8.58 -2.69
C THR A 267 -7.39 -8.69 -2.63
N LYS A 268 -7.96 -7.98 -1.66
CA LYS A 268 -9.36 -7.63 -1.57
C LYS A 268 -9.49 -6.18 -2.05
N VAL A 269 -10.49 -5.91 -2.87
CA VAL A 269 -10.77 -4.55 -3.34
C VAL A 269 -11.85 -3.95 -2.45
N PHE A 270 -11.61 -2.71 -2.04
CA PHE A 270 -12.54 -1.89 -1.29
C PHE A 270 -12.79 -0.63 -2.09
N TYR A 271 -14.01 -0.09 -2.05
CA TYR A 271 -14.33 1.19 -2.68
C TYR A 271 -15.12 2.10 -1.75
N LYS A 272 -15.10 3.38 -2.04
CA LYS A 272 -15.90 4.40 -1.37
C LYS A 272 -16.23 5.52 -2.34
N ASP A 273 -17.50 5.92 -2.35
CA ASP A 273 -17.95 7.09 -3.07
C ASP A 273 -17.62 8.36 -2.26
N LEU A 274 -17.13 9.39 -2.97
CA LEU A 274 -16.69 10.65 -2.39
C LEU A 274 -17.79 11.70 -2.41
#